data_AF-A0A6B2S6D3-F1
#
_entry.id   AF-A0A6B2S6D3-F1
#
_cell.length_a   1.000
_cell.length_b   1.000
_cell.length_c   1.000
_cell.angle_alpha   90.00
_cell.angle_beta   90.00
_cell.angle_gamma   90.00
#
_symmetry.space_group_name_H-M   'P 1'
#
loop_
_entity.id
_entity.type
_entity.pdbx_description
1 polymer ?
#
loop_
_entity_poly.entity_id
_entity_poly.type
_entity_poly.pdbx_seq_one_letter_code
_entity_poly.pdbx_strand_id
1 'polypeptide(L)'
;MFGIVRPCAHRLSDGLRAQWTAHLCGLCLALRGDHGQFARIATNYDGLIVSVLTEAQTERSSGRWRTAGPCPLRGMRTAPVARGEGARLAATVSLVLASAKMRDHVADR
;
A
#
# COMPACT_ATOMS: atom_id res chain seq x y z
N MET A 1 6.04 -0.96 -10.20
CA MET A 1 5.24 -0.13 -9.27
C MET A 1 5.21 1.29 -9.79
N PHE A 2 4.04 1.91 -9.90
CA PHE A 2 3.87 3.29 -10.38
C PHE A 2 3.67 4.28 -9.21
N GLY A 3 3.64 5.57 -9.53
CA GLY A 3 3.40 6.65 -8.57
C GLY A 3 4.54 7.67 -8.52
N ILE A 4 4.19 8.89 -8.13
CA ILE A 4 5.05 10.08 -8.20
C ILE A 4 5.92 10.16 -6.94
N VAL A 5 5.37 9.81 -5.78
CA VAL A 5 6.04 9.99 -4.49
C VAL A 5 6.87 8.77 -4.12
N ARG A 6 8.09 8.67 -4.66
CA ARG A 6 9.04 7.61 -4.29
C ARG A 6 9.92 8.05 -3.12
N PRO A 7 10.07 7.22 -2.07
CA PRO A 7 10.95 7.55 -0.96
C PRO A 7 12.40 7.43 -1.42
N CYS A 8 13.24 8.40 -1.04
CA CYS A 8 14.68 8.28 -1.24
C CYS A 8 15.25 7.32 -0.19
N ALA A 9 15.65 6.12 -0.63
CA ALA A 9 16.15 5.07 0.26
C ALA A 9 17.35 5.51 1.11
N HIS A 10 18.18 6.41 0.58
CA HIS A 10 19.38 6.95 1.24
C HIS A 10 19.08 7.89 2.41
N ARG A 11 17.88 8.52 2.44
CA ARG A 11 17.49 9.46 3.50
C ARG A 11 16.42 8.90 4.44
N LEU A 12 15.96 7.68 4.19
CA LEU A 12 14.93 7.05 5.00
C LEU A 12 15.59 6.37 6.20
N SER A 13 15.35 6.88 7.41
CA SER A 13 15.76 6.21 8.65
C SER A 13 15.13 4.82 8.73
N ASP A 14 15.73 3.90 9.48
CA ASP A 14 15.25 2.52 9.56
C ASP A 14 13.82 2.42 10.12
N GLY A 15 13.49 3.27 11.10
CA GLY A 15 12.14 3.37 11.64
C GLY A 15 11.11 3.83 10.59
N LEU A 16 11.47 4.81 9.77
CA LEU A 16 10.60 5.30 8.71
C LEU A 16 10.47 4.28 7.57
N ARG A 17 11.55 3.55 7.25
CA ARG A 17 11.55 2.44 6.30
C ARG A 17 10.66 1.29 6.76
N ALA A 18 10.65 0.98 8.05
CA ALA A 18 9.76 -0.03 8.63
C ALA A 18 8.29 0.40 8.51
N GLN A 19 7.97 1.65 8.88
CA GLN A 19 6.60 2.19 8.74
C GLN A 19 6.15 2.20 7.28
N TRP A 20 7.01 2.67 6.37
CA TRP A 20 6.74 2.65 4.94
C TRP A 20 6.42 1.23 4.44
N THR A 21 7.24 0.25 4.83
CA THR A 21 7.03 -1.15 4.46
C THR A 21 5.73 -1.70 5.04
N ALA A 22 5.36 -1.31 6.26
CA ALA A 22 4.12 -1.71 6.91
C ALA A 22 2.88 -1.22 6.15
N HIS A 23 2.87 0.04 5.70
CA HIS A 23 1.78 0.60 4.87
C HIS A 23 1.74 -0.03 3.48
N LEU A 24 2.89 -0.19 2.83
CA LEU A 24 2.99 -0.84 1.52
C LEU A 24 2.44 -2.27 1.55
N CYS A 25 2.84 -3.05 2.56
CA CYS A 25 2.36 -4.40 2.74
C CYS A 25 0.87 -4.42 3.13
N GLY A 26 0.41 -3.45 3.91
CA GLY A 26 -1.01 -3.26 4.26
C GLY A 26 -1.87 -3.08 3.01
N LEU A 27 -1.49 -2.14 2.14
CA LEU A 27 -2.12 -1.91 0.84
C LEU A 27 -2.15 -3.18 -0.03
N CYS A 28 -1.00 -3.83 -0.20
CA CYS A 28 -0.90 -5.04 -1.01
C CYS A 28 -1.84 -6.15 -0.50
N LEU A 29 -1.98 -6.28 0.82
CA LEU A 29 -2.85 -7.27 1.45
C LEU A 29 -4.32 -6.87 1.41
N ALA A 30 -4.64 -5.57 1.45
CA ALA A 30 -6.00 -5.06 1.25
C ALA A 30 -6.47 -5.32 -0.19
N LEU A 31 -5.65 -4.98 -1.19
CA LEU A 31 -5.89 -5.33 -2.60
C LEU A 31 -6.17 -6.83 -2.77
N ARG A 32 -5.33 -7.67 -2.16
CA ARG A 32 -5.50 -9.13 -2.21
C ARG A 32 -6.81 -9.59 -1.58
N GLY A 33 -7.15 -9.05 -0.41
CA GLY A 33 -8.31 -9.46 0.37
C GLY A 33 -9.62 -9.05 -0.27
N ASP A 34 -9.69 -7.81 -0.76
CA ASP A 34 -10.95 -7.21 -1.22
C ASP A 34 -11.16 -7.38 -2.73
N HIS A 35 -10.09 -7.54 -3.52
CA HIS A 35 -10.14 -7.58 -5.00
C HIS A 35 -9.38 -8.77 -5.63
N GLY A 36 -8.85 -9.70 -4.82
CA GLY A 36 -8.21 -10.93 -5.29
C GLY A 36 -6.70 -10.81 -5.59
N GLN A 37 -6.07 -11.95 -5.89
CA GLN A 37 -4.60 -12.05 -5.99
C GLN A 37 -3.99 -11.16 -7.07
N PHE A 38 -4.63 -11.03 -8.23
CA PHE A 38 -4.12 -10.22 -9.33
C PHE A 38 -4.18 -8.73 -9.05
N ALA A 39 -5.11 -8.27 -8.20
CA ALA A 39 -5.21 -6.87 -7.81
C ALA A 39 -3.94 -6.35 -7.11
N ARG A 40 -3.11 -7.24 -6.56
CA ARG A 40 -1.81 -6.88 -5.96
C ARG A 40 -0.88 -6.16 -6.93
N ILE A 41 -1.02 -6.36 -8.23
CA ILE A 41 -0.22 -5.69 -9.27
C ILE A 41 -0.49 -4.17 -9.26
N ALA A 42 -1.68 -3.74 -8.82
CA ALA A 42 -2.05 -2.33 -8.70
C ALA A 42 -1.40 -1.62 -7.50
N THR A 43 -0.65 -2.34 -6.64
CA THR A 43 0.10 -1.72 -5.52
C THR A 43 0.99 -0.61 -6.04
N ASN A 44 0.84 0.60 -5.50
CA ASN A 44 1.55 1.79 -5.95
C ASN A 44 1.90 2.75 -4.81
N TYR A 45 2.83 3.67 -5.08
CA TYR A 45 3.34 4.59 -4.06
C TYR A 45 2.32 5.66 -3.66
N ASP A 46 1.47 6.11 -4.58
CA ASP A 46 0.48 7.15 -4.29
C ASP A 46 -0.58 6.64 -3.31
N GLY A 47 -1.03 5.39 -3.48
CA GLY A 47 -1.92 4.70 -2.54
C GLY A 47 -1.31 4.55 -1.16
N LEU A 48 0.01 4.38 -1.05
CA LEU A 48 0.69 4.35 0.25
C LEU A 48 0.54 5.68 0.98
N ILE A 49 0.73 6.81 0.29
CA ILE A 49 0.54 8.14 0.89
C ILE A 49 -0.89 8.33 1.37
N VAL A 50 -1.89 7.88 0.60
CA VAL A 50 -3.29 7.86 1.05
C VAL A 50 -3.44 7.07 2.34
N SER A 51 -2.87 5.85 2.41
CA SER A 51 -2.93 5.04 3.63
C SER A 51 -2.30 5.73 4.84
N VAL A 52 -1.16 6.42 4.66
CA VAL A 52 -0.46 7.13 5.75
C VAL A 52 -1.24 8.36 6.20
N LEU A 53 -1.75 9.16 5.25
CA LEU A 53 -2.51 10.38 5.56
C LEU A 53 -3.84 10.05 6.23
N THR A 54 -4.55 9.02 5.76
CA THR A 54 -5.76 8.55 6.44
C THR A 54 -5.41 8.10 7.84
N GLU A 55 -4.36 7.29 7.98
CA GLU A 55 -3.92 6.81 9.29
C GLU A 55 -3.56 7.95 10.27
N ALA A 56 -3.03 9.06 9.77
CA ALA A 56 -2.68 10.25 10.57
C ALA A 56 -3.89 11.12 10.93
N GLN A 57 -4.97 11.07 10.15
CA GLN A 57 -6.18 11.85 10.36
C GLN A 57 -7.26 11.10 11.15
N THR A 58 -7.18 9.77 11.22
CA THR A 58 -8.08 8.96 12.05
C THR A 58 -7.67 9.02 13.51
N GLU A 59 -8.65 9.07 14.41
CA GLU A 59 -8.40 8.91 15.85
C GLU A 59 -7.61 7.63 16.14
N ARG A 60 -6.71 7.69 17.13
CA ARG A 60 -5.89 6.54 17.51
C ARG A 60 -6.75 5.45 18.12
N SER A 61 -7.18 4.50 17.29
CA SER A 61 -7.89 3.30 17.71
C SER A 61 -6.96 2.09 17.82
N SER A 62 -7.32 1.14 18.68
CA SER A 62 -6.71 -0.19 18.67
C SER A 62 -7.02 -0.91 17.34
N GLY A 63 -6.08 -1.72 16.84
CA GLY A 63 -6.29 -2.53 15.65
C GLY A 63 -5.92 -1.91 14.29
N ARG A 64 -5.33 -0.70 14.27
CA ARG A 64 -4.76 -0.07 13.05
C ARG A 64 -3.63 -0.90 12.41
N TRP A 65 -3.02 -1.79 13.18
CA TRP A 65 -1.89 -2.62 12.76
C TRP A 65 -2.20 -4.08 13.05
N ARG A 66 -1.77 -4.99 12.17
CA ARG A 66 -1.84 -6.44 12.40
C ARG A 66 -0.54 -7.11 11.99
N THR A 67 -0.24 -8.26 12.58
CA THR A 67 0.88 -9.09 12.11
C THR A 67 0.46 -9.83 10.84
N ALA A 68 1.15 -9.55 9.73
CA ALA A 68 1.01 -10.33 8.51
C ALA A 68 1.87 -11.60 8.58
N GLY A 69 1.35 -12.68 8.01
CA GLY A 69 2.07 -13.94 7.86
C GLY A 69 3.31 -13.83 6.95
N PRO A 70 4.05 -14.94 6.77
CA PRO A 70 5.18 -15.05 5.85
C PRO A 70 4.84 -14.54 4.44
N CYS A 71 5.76 -13.79 3.82
CA CYS A 71 5.60 -13.31 2.45
C CYS A 71 6.91 -13.48 1.67
N PRO A 72 6.87 -14.01 0.43
CA PRO A 72 8.06 -14.14 -0.41
C PRO A 72 8.81 -12.82 -0.63
N LEU A 73 8.07 -11.70 -0.81
CA LEU A 73 8.65 -10.36 -0.97
C LEU A 73 9.33 -9.82 0.30
N ARG A 74 9.17 -10.51 1.44
CA ARG A 74 9.85 -10.23 2.71
C ARG A 74 10.84 -11.35 3.10
N GLY A 75 11.24 -12.20 2.16
CA GLY A 75 12.08 -13.36 2.46
C GLY A 75 11.41 -14.34 3.43
N MET A 76 10.11 -14.56 3.27
CA MET A 76 9.28 -15.42 4.14
C MET A 76 9.15 -14.97 5.60
N ARG A 77 9.48 -13.70 5.91
CA ARG A 77 9.31 -13.14 7.25
C ARG A 77 7.91 -12.56 7.49
N THR A 78 7.45 -12.68 8.74
CA THR A 78 6.29 -11.94 9.26
C THR A 78 6.66 -10.48 9.49
N ALA A 79 5.66 -9.59 9.45
CA ALA A 79 5.86 -8.18 9.75
C ALA A 79 4.55 -7.55 10.25
N PRO A 80 4.62 -6.52 11.12
CA PRO A 80 3.47 -5.70 11.40
C PRO A 80 3.11 -4.88 10.15
N VAL A 81 1.83 -4.82 9.80
CA VAL A 81 1.31 -4.13 8.60
C VAL A 81 0.10 -3.30 8.96
N ALA A 82 -0.10 -2.20 8.23
CA ALA A 82 -1.29 -1.37 8.36
C ALA A 82 -2.55 -2.17 8.01
N ARG A 83 -3.62 -1.96 8.78
CA ARG A 83 -4.95 -2.55 8.62
C ARG A 83 -5.99 -1.47 8.86
N GLY A 84 -7.15 -1.61 8.22
CA GLY A 84 -8.31 -0.76 8.47
C GLY A 84 -8.61 0.12 7.27
N GLU A 85 -9.29 1.23 7.53
CA GLU A 85 -9.84 2.08 6.48
C GLU A 85 -8.77 2.70 5.60
N GLY A 86 -7.64 3.16 6.16
CA GLY A 86 -6.55 3.72 5.36
C GLY A 86 -5.98 2.73 4.32
N ALA A 87 -5.81 1.47 4.70
CA ALA A 87 -5.33 0.44 3.77
C ALA A 87 -6.36 0.07 2.70
N ARG A 88 -7.66 0.08 3.05
CA ARG A 88 -8.75 -0.18 2.09
C ARG A 88 -8.95 0.98 1.12
N LEU A 89 -8.96 2.21 1.62
CA LEU A 89 -9.06 3.41 0.79
C LEU A 89 -7.89 3.47 -0.20
N ALA A 90 -6.68 3.20 0.28
CA ALA A 90 -5.51 3.09 -0.57
C ALA A 90 -5.67 2.02 -1.67
N ALA A 91 -6.24 0.85 -1.35
CA ALA A 91 -6.48 -0.20 -2.32
C ALA A 91 -7.47 0.24 -3.41
N THR A 92 -8.60 0.85 -3.02
CA THR A 92 -9.58 1.38 -3.97
C THR A 92 -8.98 2.44 -4.87
N VAL A 93 -8.29 3.43 -4.30
CA VAL A 93 -7.62 4.50 -5.07
C VAL A 93 -6.58 3.90 -6.02
N SER A 94 -5.77 2.94 -5.55
CA SER A 94 -4.78 2.26 -6.37
C SER A 94 -5.40 1.55 -7.58
N LEU A 95 -6.54 0.90 -7.41
CA LEU A 95 -7.25 0.19 -8.48
C LEU A 95 -7.87 1.16 -9.49
N VAL A 96 -8.49 2.25 -9.02
CA VAL A 96 -9.06 3.30 -9.88
C VAL A 96 -7.96 3.96 -10.73
N LEU A 97 -6.82 4.31 -10.11
CA LEU A 97 -5.67 4.87 -10.81
C LEU A 97 -5.08 3.89 -11.84
N ALA A 98 -4.99 2.60 -11.51
CA ALA A 98 -4.55 1.58 -12.45
C ALA A 98 -5.50 1.50 -13.66
N SER A 99 -6.81 1.54 -13.43
CA SER A 99 -7.82 1.53 -14.49
C SER A 99 -7.71 2.76 -15.40
N ALA A 100 -7.58 3.96 -14.83
CA ALA A 100 -7.38 5.19 -15.59
C ALA A 100 -6.11 5.12 -16.45
N LYS A 101 -4.98 4.74 -15.83
CA LYS A 101 -3.70 4.60 -16.52
C LYS A 101 -3.74 3.62 -17.69
N MET A 102 -4.48 2.51 -17.56
CA MET A 102 -4.65 1.56 -18.67
C MET A 102 -5.47 2.15 -19.81
N ARG A 103 -6.54 2.92 -19.51
CA ARG A 103 -7.33 3.59 -20.53
C ARG A 103 -6.49 4.63 -21.29
N ASP A 104 -5.73 5.45 -20.57
CA ASP A 104 -4.85 6.46 -21.18
C ASP A 104 -3.84 5.79 -22.12
N HIS A 105 -3.19 4.70 -21.66
CA HIS A 105 -2.23 3.95 -22.49
C HIS A 105 -2.85 3.33 -23.75
N VAL A 106 -4.16 3.02 -23.73
CA VAL A 106 -4.87 2.53 -24.92
C VAL A 106 -5.23 3.68 -25.86
N ALA A 107 -5.59 4.85 -25.34
CA ALA A 107 -5.97 6.02 -26.13
C ALA A 107 -4.76 6.72 -26.79
N ASP A 108 -3.59 6.68 -26.14
CA ASP A 108 -2.35 7.30 -26.62
C ASP A 108 -1.55 6.40 -27.61
N ARG A 109 -2.08 5.22 -27.96
CA ARG A 109 -1.50 4.31 -28.97
C ARG A 109 -1.99 4.64 -30.37
#